data_AF-A0A2S7VFW4-F1
#
_entry.id   AF-A0A2S7VFW4-F1
#
_cell.length_a   1.000
_cell.length_b   1.000
_cell.length_c   1.000
_cell.angle_alpha   90.00
_cell.angle_beta   90.00
_cell.angle_gamma   90.00
#
_symmetry.space_group_name_H-M   'P 1'
#
loop_
_entity.id
_entity.type
_entity.pdbx_description
1 polymer ?
#
loop_
_entity_poly.entity_id
_entity_poly.type
_entity_poly.pdbx_seq_one_letter_code
_entity_poly.pdbx_strand_id
1 'polypeptide(L)'
;MIEKIDATERLVRLQKKDRFSDRLMFGAAPTYWCKACDDITIFKLNWRKAFEPSGIEDEFNKAMGKLMAWEQEYCNFHCRICNQPVRCVYDINEFAMSSYHYYPTTIYLYQQGQLTSAV
;
A
#
# COMPACT_ATOMS: atom_id res chain seq x y z
N MET A 1 -1.93 10.29 13.11
CA MET A 1 -1.57 9.00 13.76
C MET A 1 -1.41 7.95 12.68
N ILE A 2 -0.45 7.02 12.77
CA ILE A 2 -0.29 5.94 11.78
C ILE A 2 -0.97 4.68 12.30
N GLU A 3 -1.84 4.10 11.49
CA GLU A 3 -2.44 2.79 11.73
C GLU A 3 -1.72 1.74 10.87
N LYS A 4 -1.32 0.62 11.48
CA LYS A 4 -0.69 -0.51 10.80
C LYS A 4 -1.71 -1.64 10.68
N ILE A 5 -1.91 -2.14 9.47
CA ILE A 5 -2.92 -3.16 9.16
C ILE A 5 -2.25 -4.28 8.37
N ASP A 6 -2.65 -5.53 8.62
CA ASP A 6 -2.27 -6.64 7.76
C ASP A 6 -2.82 -6.41 6.34
N ALA A 7 -1.99 -6.68 5.34
CA ALA A 7 -2.36 -6.40 3.96
C ALA A 7 -3.61 -7.17 3.50
N THR A 8 -3.84 -8.37 4.04
CA THR A 8 -4.98 -9.22 3.65
C THR A 8 -6.33 -8.68 4.11
N GLU A 9 -6.36 -7.77 5.08
CA GLU A 9 -7.59 -7.14 5.56
C GLU A 9 -8.13 -6.04 4.63
N ARG A 10 -7.25 -5.45 3.80
CA ARG A 10 -7.55 -4.26 2.99
C ARG A 10 -7.27 -4.44 1.52
N LEU A 11 -6.40 -5.36 1.14
CA LEU A 11 -6.13 -5.66 -0.25
C LEU A 11 -7.03 -6.77 -0.74
N VAL A 12 -7.62 -6.54 -1.90
CA VAL A 12 -8.50 -7.51 -2.57
C VAL A 12 -7.81 -8.09 -3.79
N ARG A 13 -8.32 -9.23 -4.27
CA ARG A 13 -7.75 -9.98 -5.42
C ARG A 13 -6.33 -10.50 -5.18
N LEU A 14 -6.04 -10.82 -3.93
CA LEU A 14 -4.85 -11.57 -3.57
C LEU A 14 -5.05 -13.05 -3.92
N GLN A 15 -3.98 -13.71 -4.34
CA GLN A 15 -3.97 -15.15 -4.64
C GLN A 15 -2.76 -15.84 -4.03
N LYS A 16 -2.88 -17.12 -3.70
CA LYS A 16 -1.71 -17.93 -3.35
C LYS A 16 -0.87 -18.14 -4.62
N LYS A 17 0.45 -18.05 -4.48
CA LYS A 17 1.36 -18.38 -5.58
C LYS A 17 1.30 -19.85 -5.96
N ASP A 18 1.36 -20.71 -4.95
CA ASP A 18 1.41 -22.15 -5.11
C ASP A 18 0.72 -22.82 -3.92
N ARG A 19 0.60 -24.16 -3.96
CA ARG A 19 -0.09 -24.94 -2.92
C ARG A 19 0.71 -25.07 -1.63
N PHE A 20 2.01 -24.76 -1.64
CA PHE A 20 2.95 -25.00 -0.55
C PHE A 20 3.31 -23.70 0.21
N SER A 21 3.19 -22.56 -0.46
CA SER A 21 3.42 -21.24 0.11
C SER A 21 2.12 -20.64 0.61
N ASP A 22 2.09 -20.26 1.88
CA ASP A 22 1.00 -19.45 2.44
C ASP A 22 1.12 -17.97 2.09
N ARG A 23 2.13 -17.58 1.30
CA ARG A 23 2.28 -16.20 0.85
C ARG A 23 1.24 -15.87 -0.20
N LEU A 24 0.50 -14.79 0.07
CA LEU A 24 -0.40 -14.18 -0.88
C LEU A 24 0.34 -13.15 -1.73
N MET A 25 0.03 -13.14 -3.02
CA MET A 25 0.57 -12.20 -3.99
C MET A 25 -0.57 -11.50 -4.74
N PHE A 26 -0.27 -10.37 -5.35
CA PHE A 26 -1.22 -9.74 -6.28
C PHE A 26 -1.45 -10.64 -7.49
N GLY A 27 -2.71 -11.07 -7.69
CA GLY A 27 -3.07 -11.90 -8.84
C GLY A 27 -3.64 -11.15 -10.04
N ALA A 28 -3.99 -9.89 -9.83
CA ALA A 28 -4.51 -8.98 -10.83
C ALA A 28 -3.99 -7.57 -10.52
N ALA A 29 -4.59 -6.54 -11.12
CA ALA A 29 -4.31 -5.15 -10.79
C ALA A 29 -4.42 -4.92 -9.26
N PRO A 30 -3.39 -4.33 -8.61
CA PRO A 30 -3.39 -4.04 -7.18
C PRO A 30 -4.61 -3.22 -6.79
N THR A 31 -5.35 -3.71 -5.80
CA THR A 31 -6.66 -3.15 -5.46
C THR A 31 -6.80 -3.08 -3.94
N TYR A 32 -7.10 -1.88 -3.44
CA TYR A 32 -7.28 -1.55 -2.03
C TYR A 32 -8.75 -1.24 -1.75
N TRP A 33 -9.30 -1.83 -0.69
CA TRP A 33 -10.61 -1.49 -0.14
C TRP A 33 -10.46 -0.55 1.06
N CYS A 34 -11.03 0.64 0.94
CA CYS A 34 -11.01 1.63 2.01
C CYS A 34 -12.21 1.43 2.95
N LYS A 35 -11.95 1.14 4.22
CA LYS A 35 -13.02 1.00 5.24
C LYS A 35 -13.73 2.32 5.56
N ALA A 36 -13.06 3.47 5.38
CA ALA A 36 -13.61 4.76 5.77
C ALA A 36 -14.75 5.21 4.82
N CYS A 37 -14.61 4.98 3.51
CA CYS A 37 -15.61 5.34 2.51
C CYS A 37 -16.29 4.13 1.84
N ASP A 38 -15.95 2.92 2.27
CA ASP A 38 -16.43 1.64 1.73
C ASP A 38 -16.30 1.52 0.20
N ASP A 39 -15.17 1.98 -0.36
CA ASP A 39 -14.93 1.95 -1.80
C ASP A 39 -13.54 1.40 -2.16
N ILE A 40 -13.40 1.00 -3.41
CA ILE A 40 -12.26 0.33 -3.99
C ILE A 40 -11.37 1.32 -4.75
N THR A 41 -10.09 1.32 -4.45
CA THR A 41 -9.05 2.07 -5.15
C THR A 41 -8.09 1.12 -5.84
N ILE A 42 -7.99 1.23 -7.17
CA ILE A 42 -6.96 0.54 -7.94
C ILE A 42 -5.71 1.41 -7.93
N PHE A 43 -4.55 0.81 -7.66
CA PHE A 43 -3.27 1.51 -7.61
C PHE A 43 -2.20 0.77 -8.42
N LYS A 44 -1.07 1.44 -8.66
CA LYS A 44 0.05 0.90 -9.44
C LYS A 44 1.22 0.60 -8.53
N LEU A 45 1.81 -0.58 -8.66
CA LEU A 45 3.09 -0.91 -8.03
C LEU A 45 4.18 -0.17 -8.80
N ASN A 46 4.75 0.85 -8.19
CA ASN A 46 5.70 1.76 -8.84
C ASN A 46 7.13 1.43 -8.43
N TRP A 47 7.57 0.17 -8.64
CA TRP A 47 8.97 -0.17 -8.46
C TRP A 47 9.82 0.69 -9.41
N ARG A 48 10.71 1.52 -8.84
CA ARG A 48 11.67 2.41 -9.52
C ARG A 48 11.14 3.71 -10.15
N LYS A 49 9.94 4.21 -9.79
CA LYS A 49 9.49 5.56 -10.21
C LYS A 49 9.47 6.53 -9.03
N ALA A 50 9.72 7.81 -9.32
CA ALA A 50 9.49 8.89 -8.35
C ALA A 50 8.02 8.86 -7.90
N PHE A 51 7.80 9.02 -6.59
CA PHE A 51 6.46 8.93 -6.01
C PHE A 51 5.60 10.11 -6.43
N GLU A 52 4.40 9.82 -6.91
CA GLU A 52 3.38 10.82 -7.22
C GLU A 52 2.06 10.46 -6.52
N PRO A 53 1.48 11.37 -5.72
CA PRO A 53 1.99 12.70 -5.37
C PRO A 53 3.07 12.65 -4.27
N SER A 54 4.13 13.46 -4.43
CA SER A 54 5.26 13.55 -3.48
C SER A 54 4.85 13.95 -2.06
N GLY A 55 3.74 14.68 -1.90
CA GLY A 55 3.25 15.11 -0.58
C GLY A 55 2.92 13.96 0.38
N ILE A 56 2.45 12.81 -0.13
CA ILE A 56 2.17 11.64 0.72
C ILE A 56 3.46 11.06 1.32
N GLU A 57 4.53 11.06 0.52
CA GLU A 57 5.82 10.56 0.97
C GLU A 57 6.36 11.41 2.12
N ASP A 58 6.20 12.74 2.05
CA ASP A 58 6.56 13.64 3.15
C ASP A 58 5.70 13.41 4.40
N GLU A 59 4.39 13.15 4.24
CA GLU A 59 3.50 12.83 5.37
C GLU A 59 3.94 11.57 6.11
N PHE A 60 4.20 10.49 5.38
CA PHE A 60 4.69 9.26 5.98
C PHE A 60 6.11 9.39 6.54
N ASN A 61 7.01 10.12 5.88
CA ASN A 61 8.37 10.34 6.36
C ASN A 61 8.40 11.16 7.65
N LYS A 62 7.50 12.14 7.80
CA LYS A 62 7.31 12.87 9.06
C LYS A 62 6.80 11.96 10.17
N ALA A 63 5.92 11.02 9.84
CA ALA A 63 5.23 10.19 10.83
C ALA A 63 6.02 8.95 11.28
N MET A 64 6.77 8.34 10.35
CA MET A 64 7.46 7.07 10.55
C MET A 64 8.98 7.19 10.44
N GLY A 65 9.49 8.34 10.01
CA GLY A 65 10.87 8.48 9.57
C GLY A 65 11.05 8.11 8.10
N LYS A 66 12.20 8.53 7.54
CA LYS A 66 12.55 8.24 6.14
C LYS A 66 12.98 6.79 6.01
N LEU A 67 12.31 6.04 5.14
CA LEU A 67 12.74 4.70 4.76
C LEU A 67 14.00 4.77 3.89
N MET A 68 14.98 3.93 4.20
CA MET A 68 16.17 3.77 3.37
C MET A 68 15.85 2.87 2.17
N ALA A 69 16.52 3.10 1.04
CA ALA A 69 16.22 2.43 -0.23
C ALA A 69 16.38 0.90 -0.20
N TRP A 70 17.04 0.34 0.82
CA TRP A 70 17.26 -1.09 1.00
C TRP A 70 16.33 -1.74 2.03
N GLU A 71 15.51 -0.97 2.75
CA GLU A 71 14.77 -1.48 3.91
C GLU A 71 13.48 -2.22 3.53
N GLN A 72 12.79 -1.81 2.47
CA GLN A 72 11.62 -2.49 1.89
C GLN A 72 11.09 -1.75 0.67
N GLU A 73 10.41 -2.48 -0.23
CA GLU A 73 9.71 -1.89 -1.37
C GLU A 73 8.29 -1.47 -0.93
N TYR A 74 7.86 -0.29 -1.35
CA TYR A 74 6.54 0.23 -0.99
C TYR A 74 5.95 1.11 -2.09
N CYS A 75 4.63 1.33 -2.00
CA CYS A 75 3.89 2.25 -2.85
C CYS A 75 2.95 3.08 -1.99
N ASN A 76 2.95 4.40 -2.21
CA ASN A 76 2.00 5.31 -1.60
C ASN A 76 0.92 5.70 -2.61
N PHE A 77 -0.31 5.89 -2.14
CA PHE A 77 -1.43 6.39 -2.92
C PHE A 77 -2.49 6.99 -2.00
N HIS A 78 -3.43 7.73 -2.58
CA HIS A 78 -4.63 8.16 -1.87
C HIS A 78 -5.79 7.25 -2.22
N CYS A 79 -6.67 6.99 -1.25
CA CYS A 79 -8.00 6.48 -1.57
C CYS A 79 -8.70 7.42 -2.55
N ARG A 80 -9.28 6.89 -3.62
CA ARG A 80 -9.89 7.72 -4.69
C ARG A 80 -11.08 8.58 -4.22
N ILE A 81 -11.75 8.20 -3.13
CA ILE A 81 -12.97 8.86 -2.64
C ILE A 81 -12.67 9.77 -1.46
N CYS A 82 -12.21 9.19 -0.33
CA CYS A 82 -11.98 9.96 0.89
C CYS A 82 -10.59 10.62 0.96
N ASN A 83 -9.76 10.43 -0.07
CA ASN A 83 -8.39 10.94 -0.14
C ASN A 83 -7.51 10.52 1.05
N GLN A 84 -7.85 9.41 1.72
CA GLN A 84 -7.04 8.88 2.82
C GLN A 84 -5.65 8.48 2.28
N PRO A 85 -4.54 8.93 2.90
CA PRO A 85 -3.21 8.50 2.51
C PRO A 85 -2.94 7.06 2.94
N VAL A 86 -2.49 6.25 2.00
CA VAL A 86 -2.23 4.82 2.17
C VAL A 86 -0.82 4.51 1.69
N ARG A 87 -0.06 3.75 2.48
CA ARG A 87 1.22 3.15 2.08
C ARG A 87 1.09 1.63 2.12
N CYS A 88 1.33 0.99 0.99
CA CYS A 88 1.40 -0.46 0.85
C CYS A 88 2.85 -0.90 0.78
N VAL A 89 3.28 -1.73 1.73
CA VAL A 89 4.59 -2.37 1.75
C VAL A 89 4.47 -3.77 1.15
N TYR A 90 5.45 -4.16 0.34
CA TYR A 90 5.46 -5.45 -0.33
C TYR A 90 6.89 -5.95 -0.58
N ASP A 91 7.03 -7.27 -0.72
CA ASP A 91 8.25 -7.88 -1.22
C ASP A 91 8.15 -8.15 -2.71
N ILE A 92 9.30 -8.18 -3.39
CA ILE A 92 9.42 -8.48 -4.82
C ILE A 92 10.22 -9.78 -4.99
N ASN A 93 9.72 -10.70 -5.81
CA ASN A 93 10.46 -11.89 -6.24
C ASN A 93 10.47 -11.96 -7.77
N GLU A 94 11.66 -11.82 -8.36
CA GLU A 94 11.89 -12.04 -9.78
C GLU A 94 11.89 -13.54 -10.10
N PHE A 95 11.01 -13.97 -11.01
CA PHE A 95 10.93 -15.39 -11.41
C PHE A 95 11.23 -15.61 -12.90
N ALA A 96 11.23 -14.54 -13.69
CA ALA A 96 11.80 -14.50 -15.03
C ALA A 96 12.38 -13.10 -15.25
N MET A 97 13.31 -12.95 -16.20
CA MET A 97 14.11 -11.72 -16.44
C MET A 97 13.33 -10.40 -16.52
N SER A 98 12.01 -10.44 -16.69
CA SER A 98 11.11 -9.28 -16.71
C SER A 98 9.78 -9.52 -15.99
N SER A 99 9.68 -10.59 -15.19
CA SER A 99 8.44 -10.98 -14.51
C SER A 99 8.65 -11.12 -13.01
N TYR A 100 7.76 -10.45 -12.27
CA TYR A 100 7.88 -10.26 -10.84
C TYR A 100 6.60 -10.66 -10.12
N HIS A 101 6.75 -11.39 -9.02
CA HIS A 101 5.69 -11.57 -8.05
C HIS A 101 5.84 -10.54 -6.94
N TYR A 102 4.72 -9.92 -6.59
CA TYR A 102 4.64 -8.90 -5.56
C TYR A 102 3.80 -9.42 -4.39
N TYR A 103 4.39 -9.48 -3.21
CA TYR A 103 3.77 -10.06 -2.01
C TYR A 103 3.52 -8.94 -1.01
N PRO A 104 2.29 -8.42 -0.92
CA PRO A 104 2.00 -7.37 0.03
C PRO A 104 2.08 -7.91 1.46
N THR A 105 2.66 -7.11 2.36
CA THR A 105 2.92 -7.49 3.74
C THR A 105 2.15 -6.61 4.72
N THR A 106 2.13 -5.30 4.49
CA THR A 106 1.55 -4.35 5.45
C THR A 106 0.95 -3.16 4.73
N ILE A 107 -0.18 -2.68 5.26
CA ILE A 107 -0.79 -1.40 4.91
C ILE A 107 -0.62 -0.43 6.07
N TYR A 108 -0.12 0.76 5.79
CA TYR A 108 -0.11 1.88 6.71
C TYR A 108 -1.14 2.92 6.26
N LEU A 109 -2.01 3.32 7.19
CA LEU A 109 -2.94 4.42 6.97
C LEU A 109 -2.48 5.64 7.75
N TYR A 110 -2.42 6.78 7.09
CA TYR A 110 -2.27 8.04 7.78
C TYR A 110 -3.65 8.53 8.22
N GLN A 111 -3.93 8.46 9.52
CA GLN A 111 -5.11 9.10 10.09
C GLN A 111 -4.83 10.60 10.14
N GLN A 112 -5.39 11.33 9.17
CA GLN A 112 -5.54 12.77 9.26
C GLN A 112 -6.39 13.02 10.51
N GLY A 113 -5.81 13.73 11.49
CA GLY A 113 -6.51 14.00 12.74
C GLY A 113 -7.89 14.55 12.42
N GLN A 114 -8.90 14.06 13.13
CA GLN A 114 -10.24 14.64 13.08
C GLN A 114 -10.11 16.14 13.37
N LEU A 115 -10.04 16.97 12.34
CA LEU A 115 -10.53 18.32 12.42
C LEU A 115 -12.04 18.14 12.46
N THR A 116 -12.56 17.90 13.66
CA THR A 116 -13.96 18.14 13.96
C THR A 116 -14.22 19.58 13.53
N SER A 117 -14.81 19.75 12.35
CA SER A 117 -15.53 20.96 12.01
C SER A 117 -16.62 21.08 13.07
N ALA A 118 -16.36 21.91 14.07
CA ALA A 118 -17.39 22.40 14.95
C ALA A 118 -18.41 23.12 14.06
N VAL A 119 -19.62 22.55 14.00
CA VAL A 119 -20.83 23.25 13.58
C VAL A 119 -21.71 23.37 14.80
#